data_AF-S4PNU0-F1
#
_entry.id   AF-S4PNU0-F1
#
_cell.length_a   1.000
_cell.length_b   1.000
_cell.length_c   1.000
_cell.angle_alpha   90.00
_cell.angle_beta   90.00
_cell.angle_gamma   90.00
#
_symmetry.space_group_name_H-M   'P 1'
#
loop_
_entity.id
_entity.type
_entity.pdbx_description
1 polymer ?
#
loop_
_entity_poly.entity_id
_entity_poly.type
_entity_poly.pdbx_seq_one_letter_code
_entity_poly.pdbx_strand_id
1 'polypeptide(L)'
;MVKILLESGADPNLKVYNEDDGAQLRPALAEYLASDTDPCEETVALLLRYGARVIMKTQFRDPDGILNHLQNVTTVEHEHIFYMLLEAAEAFDLCMIKRNHILNAVQKETLIERAKTPIALLAQTRIFFRKFFGATLVNVVKKLEIPKTLH
;
A
#
# COMPACT_ATOMS: atom_id res chain seq x y z
N MET A 1 18.65 -3.29 -2.88
CA MET A 1 18.96 -2.32 -1.81
C MET A 1 17.84 -2.21 -0.77
N VAL A 2 16.58 -1.97 -1.19
CA VAL A 2 15.40 -1.85 -0.31
C VAL A 2 15.27 -3.00 0.71
N LYS A 3 15.48 -4.25 0.28
CA LYS A 3 15.45 -5.44 1.15
C LYS A 3 16.35 -5.33 2.38
N ILE A 4 17.59 -4.88 2.21
CA ILE A 4 18.57 -4.80 3.32
C ILE A 4 18.11 -3.79 4.36
N LEU A 5 17.55 -2.65 3.93
CA LEU A 5 17.03 -1.63 4.83
C LEU A 5 15.85 -2.16 5.66
N LEU A 6 14.91 -2.81 4.99
CA LEU A 6 13.74 -3.42 5.65
C LEU A 6 14.15 -4.54 6.62
N GLU A 7 15.10 -5.40 6.23
CA GLU A 7 15.68 -6.43 7.10
C GLU A 7 16.43 -5.85 8.29
N SER A 8 17.03 -4.66 8.13
CA SER A 8 17.69 -3.92 9.22
C SER A 8 16.72 -3.16 10.13
N GLY A 9 15.41 -3.25 9.88
CA GLY A 9 14.37 -2.63 10.70
C GLY A 9 13.86 -1.28 10.21
N ALA A 10 14.13 -0.89 8.95
CA ALA A 10 13.52 0.31 8.37
C ALA A 10 12.00 0.15 8.30
N ASP A 11 11.27 1.20 8.71
CA ASP A 11 9.81 1.25 8.63
C ASP A 11 9.37 1.84 7.28
N PRO A 12 8.65 1.10 6.43
CA PRO A 12 8.17 1.61 5.14
C PRO A 12 7.11 2.72 5.27
N ASN A 13 6.54 2.93 6.47
CA ASN A 13 5.54 3.96 6.76
C ASN A 13 6.10 5.13 7.58
N LEU A 14 7.43 5.21 7.72
CA LEU A 14 8.07 6.31 8.44
C LEU A 14 7.67 7.65 7.82
N LYS A 15 7.10 8.53 8.64
CA LYS A 15 6.73 9.88 8.23
C LYS A 15 7.95 10.79 8.33
N VAL A 16 8.46 11.19 7.18
CA VAL A 16 9.53 12.16 7.07
C VAL A 16 8.92 13.48 6.59
N TYR A 17 9.37 14.60 7.15
CA TYR A 17 8.90 15.92 6.78
C TYR A 17 10.06 16.69 6.17
N ASN A 18 9.77 17.46 5.13
CA ASN A 18 10.71 18.38 4.53
C ASN A 18 11.01 19.52 5.52
N GLU A 19 12.29 19.84 5.69
CA GLU A 19 12.73 20.86 6.65
C GLU A 19 12.33 22.27 6.21
N ASP A 20 12.17 22.50 4.90
CA ASP A 20 11.93 23.82 4.32
C ASP A 20 10.46 24.29 4.46
N ASP A 21 9.49 23.41 4.19
CA ASP A 21 8.07 23.74 4.14
C ASP A 21 7.20 22.92 5.10
N GLY A 22 7.80 21.98 5.84
CA GLY A 22 7.10 21.08 6.76
C GLY A 22 6.18 20.08 6.05
N ALA A 23 6.23 19.98 4.72
CA ALA A 23 5.41 19.03 3.99
C ALA A 23 5.87 17.60 4.25
N GLN A 24 4.93 16.68 4.45
CA GLN A 24 5.27 15.27 4.62
C GLN A 24 5.75 14.70 3.27
N LEU A 25 6.92 14.07 3.28
CA LEU A 25 7.41 13.29 2.15
C LEU A 25 6.50 12.10 1.89
N ARG A 26 6.50 11.64 0.64
CA ARG A 26 5.69 10.48 0.25
C ARG A 26 6.17 9.24 1.02
N PRO A 27 5.24 8.37 1.47
CA PRO A 27 5.62 7.06 1.99
C PRO A 27 6.42 6.26 0.95
N ALA A 28 7.24 5.32 1.40
CA ALA A 28 8.13 4.55 0.53
C ALA A 28 7.40 3.87 -0.65
N LEU A 29 6.21 3.32 -0.40
CA LEU A 29 5.39 2.71 -1.44
C LEU A 29 4.87 3.73 -2.46
N ALA A 30 4.39 4.89 -1.99
CA ALA A 30 3.89 5.95 -2.87
C ALA A 30 5.02 6.52 -3.74
N GLU A 31 6.20 6.73 -3.16
CA GLU A 31 7.38 7.21 -3.87
C GLU A 31 7.85 6.21 -4.93
N TYR A 32 7.92 4.91 -4.58
CA TYR A 32 8.29 3.86 -5.53
C TYR A 32 7.34 3.81 -6.73
N LEU A 33 6.02 3.79 -6.47
CA LEU A 33 5.00 3.74 -7.53
C LEU A 33 5.01 4.99 -8.43
N ALA A 34 5.30 6.16 -7.85
CA ALA A 34 5.33 7.41 -8.59
C ALA A 34 6.57 7.57 -9.48
N SER A 35 7.73 7.13 -8.97
CA SER A 35 9.05 7.42 -9.54
C SER A 35 9.54 6.33 -10.50
N ASP A 36 9.06 5.09 -10.37
CA ASP A 36 9.45 3.99 -11.25
C ASP A 36 8.44 3.76 -12.37
N THR A 37 8.87 3.92 -13.62
CA THR A 37 8.03 3.69 -14.82
C THR A 37 7.84 2.22 -15.14
N ASP A 38 8.68 1.34 -14.59
CA ASP A 38 8.65 -0.12 -14.77
C ASP A 38 8.61 -0.80 -13.40
N PRO A 39 7.51 -0.63 -12.64
CA PRO A 39 7.45 -1.08 -11.26
C PRO A 39 7.55 -2.61 -11.18
N CYS A 40 8.58 -3.09 -10.51
CA CYS A 40 8.80 -4.50 -10.22
C CYS A 40 7.85 -5.02 -9.11
N GLU A 41 7.14 -6.11 -9.39
CA GLU A 41 6.19 -6.78 -8.49
C GLU A 41 6.85 -7.18 -7.16
N GLU A 42 8.05 -7.76 -7.22
CA GLU A 42 8.76 -8.27 -6.05
C GLU A 42 9.06 -7.15 -5.04
N THR A 43 9.33 -5.94 -5.51
CA THR A 43 9.58 -4.79 -4.64
C THR A 43 8.30 -4.32 -3.97
N VAL A 44 7.17 -4.28 -4.69
CA VAL A 44 5.86 -3.96 -4.10
C VAL A 44 5.48 -5.02 -3.08
N ALA A 45 5.56 -6.29 -3.43
CA ALA A 45 5.28 -7.41 -2.54
C ALA A 45 6.16 -7.37 -1.28
N LEU A 46 7.44 -7.02 -1.42
CA LEU A 46 8.36 -6.85 -0.30
C LEU A 46 7.94 -5.69 0.62
N LEU A 47 7.63 -4.51 0.07
CA LEU A 47 7.15 -3.37 0.85
C LEU A 47 5.85 -3.72 1.61
N LEU A 48 4.88 -4.34 0.93
CA LEU A 48 3.65 -4.82 1.54
C LEU A 48 3.92 -5.86 2.62
N ARG A 49 4.87 -6.78 2.43
CA ARG A 49 5.26 -7.77 3.43
C ARG A 49 5.78 -7.11 4.72
N TYR A 50 6.56 -6.04 4.60
CA TYR A 50 7.06 -5.27 5.74
C TYR A 50 6.05 -4.26 6.31
N GLY A 51 4.81 -4.27 5.80
CA GLY A 51 3.70 -3.53 6.38
C GLY A 51 3.48 -2.17 5.75
N ALA A 52 4.02 -1.90 4.55
CA ALA A 52 3.65 -0.71 3.79
C ALA A 52 2.13 -0.62 3.66
N ARG A 53 1.57 0.53 4.03
CA ARG A 53 0.13 0.76 4.04
C ARG A 53 -0.37 1.09 2.65
N VAL A 54 -1.56 0.60 2.32
CA VAL A 54 -2.23 0.91 1.05
C VAL A 54 -3.51 1.68 1.32
N ILE A 55 -3.46 2.98 1.05
CA ILE A 55 -4.58 3.90 1.27
C ILE A 55 -5.02 4.49 -0.07
N MET A 56 -6.20 4.07 -0.55
CA MET A 56 -6.79 4.51 -1.82
C MET A 56 -7.50 5.86 -1.65
N LYS A 57 -6.75 6.84 -1.16
CA LYS A 57 -7.13 8.25 -1.00
C LYS A 57 -6.03 9.12 -1.58
N THR A 58 -6.31 10.41 -1.79
CA THR A 58 -5.26 11.38 -2.10
C THR A 58 -4.47 11.74 -0.85
N GLN A 59 -3.21 12.18 -1.04
CA GLN A 59 -2.34 12.61 0.07
C GLN A 59 -2.94 13.76 0.89
N PHE A 60 -3.77 14.59 0.26
CA PHE A 60 -4.51 15.65 0.95
C PHE A 60 -5.56 15.12 1.95
N ARG A 61 -6.18 13.98 1.65
CA ARG A 61 -7.19 13.34 2.51
C ARG A 61 -6.57 12.45 3.57
N ASP A 62 -5.42 11.86 3.27
CA ASP A 62 -4.69 10.95 4.13
C ASP A 62 -3.21 10.98 3.74
N PRO A 63 -2.27 11.28 4.64
CA PRO A 63 -0.86 11.42 4.30
C PRO A 63 -0.25 10.17 3.65
N ASP A 64 -0.81 8.98 3.95
CA ASP A 64 -0.35 7.72 3.40
C ASP A 64 -1.06 7.36 2.07
N GLY A 65 -1.86 8.29 1.53
CA GLY A 65 -2.67 8.12 0.33
C GLY A 65 -1.84 7.92 -0.94
N ILE A 66 -2.15 6.87 -1.71
CA ILE A 66 -1.41 6.52 -2.95
C ILE A 66 -2.20 6.76 -4.23
N LEU A 67 -3.45 7.21 -4.16
CA LEU A 67 -4.39 7.23 -5.29
C LEU A 67 -3.88 8.00 -6.52
N ASN A 68 -3.10 9.06 -6.30
CA ASN A 68 -2.56 9.90 -7.37
C ASN A 68 -1.19 9.43 -7.90
N HIS A 69 -0.68 8.32 -7.39
CA HIS A 69 0.65 7.77 -7.70
C HIS A 69 0.56 6.42 -8.43
N LEU A 70 -0.62 6.09 -8.97
CA LEU A 70 -0.89 4.81 -9.61
C LEU A 70 -0.65 4.82 -11.13
N GLN A 71 -0.07 5.89 -11.69
CA GLN A 71 0.06 6.05 -13.15
C GLN A 71 0.81 4.88 -13.82
N ASN A 72 1.85 4.37 -13.16
CA ASN A 72 2.72 3.33 -13.72
C ASN A 72 2.14 1.92 -13.52
N VAL A 73 1.02 1.77 -12.82
CA VAL A 73 0.31 0.48 -12.63
C VAL A 73 -1.03 0.43 -13.38
N THR A 74 -1.26 1.37 -14.29
CA THR A 74 -2.48 1.41 -15.14
C THR A 74 -2.33 0.66 -16.46
N THR A 75 -1.09 0.36 -16.85
CA THR A 75 -0.76 -0.38 -18.08
C THR A 75 -1.08 -1.86 -17.94
N VAL A 76 -1.42 -2.52 -19.05
CA VAL A 76 -1.74 -3.97 -19.09
C VAL A 76 -0.61 -4.83 -18.50
N GLU A 77 0.64 -4.45 -18.74
CA GLU A 77 1.82 -5.19 -18.24
C GLU A 77 1.90 -5.20 -16.70
N HIS A 78 1.53 -4.09 -16.05
CA HIS A 78 1.63 -3.87 -14.61
C HIS A 78 0.31 -3.99 -13.85
N GLU A 79 -0.77 -4.39 -14.54
CA GLU A 79 -2.12 -4.43 -13.96
C GLU A 79 -2.22 -5.39 -12.75
N HIS A 80 -1.41 -6.45 -12.74
CA HIS A 80 -1.31 -7.37 -11.61
C HIS A 80 -0.88 -6.67 -10.30
N ILE A 81 -0.02 -5.64 -10.37
CA ILE A 81 0.39 -4.83 -9.22
C ILE A 81 -0.79 -4.01 -8.70
N PHE A 82 -1.62 -3.47 -9.59
CA PHE A 82 -2.85 -2.78 -9.19
C PHE A 82 -3.77 -3.69 -8.37
N TYR A 83 -3.98 -4.95 -8.80
CA TYR A 83 -4.78 -5.91 -8.05
C TYR A 83 -4.14 -6.31 -6.71
N MET A 84 -2.81 -6.43 -6.67
CA MET A 84 -2.08 -6.64 -5.41
C MET A 84 -2.32 -5.50 -4.41
N LEU A 85 -2.27 -4.25 -4.87
CA LEU A 85 -2.55 -3.07 -4.06
C LEU A 85 -4.03 -3.04 -3.62
N LEU A 86 -4.95 -3.38 -4.51
CA LEU A 86 -6.39 -3.44 -4.22
C LEU A 86 -6.70 -4.41 -3.07
N GLU A 87 -6.10 -5.60 -3.08
CA GLU A 87 -6.26 -6.60 -2.02
C GLU A 87 -5.70 -6.10 -0.67
N ALA A 88 -4.58 -5.36 -0.71
CA ALA A 88 -3.95 -4.80 0.47
C ALA A 88 -4.61 -3.49 0.98
N ALA A 89 -5.56 -2.92 0.24
CA ALA A 89 -6.13 -1.61 0.54
C ALA A 89 -6.92 -1.58 1.85
N GLU A 90 -6.57 -0.63 2.72
CA GLU A 90 -7.19 -0.45 4.05
C GLU A 90 -8.32 0.58 4.06
N ALA A 91 -8.31 1.53 3.13
CA ALA A 91 -9.26 2.63 3.11
C ALA A 91 -9.41 3.23 1.71
N PHE A 92 -10.59 3.78 1.42
CA PHE A 92 -10.96 4.30 0.12
C PHE A 92 -11.63 5.68 0.26
N ASP A 93 -11.46 6.56 -0.72
CA ASP A 93 -12.28 7.77 -0.89
C ASP A 93 -13.03 7.68 -2.23
N LEU A 94 -14.30 7.28 -2.17
CA LEU A 94 -15.16 7.10 -3.36
C LEU A 94 -15.30 8.38 -4.19
N CYS A 95 -15.32 9.55 -3.55
CA CYS A 95 -15.46 10.82 -4.25
C CYS A 95 -14.22 11.11 -5.10
N MET A 96 -13.04 10.89 -4.50
CA MET A 96 -11.77 11.09 -5.19
C MET A 96 -11.49 10.01 -6.23
N ILE A 97 -11.84 8.75 -5.99
CA ILE A 97 -11.69 7.66 -6.98
C ILE A 97 -12.51 7.96 -8.24
N LYS A 98 -13.77 8.39 -8.10
CA LYS A 98 -14.63 8.73 -9.24
C LYS A 98 -14.08 9.89 -10.09
N ARG A 99 -13.40 10.84 -9.45
CA ARG A 99 -12.84 12.04 -10.08
C ARG A 99 -11.40 11.89 -10.55
N ASN A 100 -10.74 10.79 -10.20
CA ASN A 100 -9.34 10.54 -10.55
C ASN A 100 -9.22 10.38 -12.08
N HIS A 101 -8.18 10.94 -12.69
CA HIS A 101 -7.97 10.89 -14.14
C HIS A 101 -6.85 9.92 -14.55
N ILE A 102 -6.15 9.34 -13.58
CA ILE A 102 -5.02 8.42 -13.78
C ILE A 102 -5.55 7.01 -14.07
N LEU A 103 -6.57 6.58 -13.34
CA LEU A 103 -7.13 5.24 -13.43
C LEU A 103 -8.02 5.06 -14.67
N ASN A 104 -7.93 3.90 -15.30
CA ASN A 104 -8.83 3.50 -16.37
C ASN A 104 -10.24 3.17 -15.83
N ALA A 105 -11.22 3.00 -16.72
CA ALA A 105 -12.62 2.77 -16.34
C ALA A 105 -12.81 1.49 -15.51
N VAL A 106 -12.15 0.39 -15.91
CA VAL A 106 -12.24 -0.91 -15.25
C VAL A 106 -11.65 -0.87 -13.84
N GLN A 107 -10.48 -0.24 -13.69
CA GLN A 107 -9.81 -0.07 -12.40
C GLN A 107 -10.63 0.80 -11.45
N LYS A 108 -11.24 1.88 -11.95
CA LYS A 108 -12.16 2.72 -11.15
C LYS A 108 -13.36 1.94 -10.66
N GLU A 109 -14.02 1.20 -11.55
CA GLU A 109 -15.17 0.38 -11.19
C GLU A 109 -14.79 -0.67 -10.15
N THR A 110 -13.65 -1.34 -10.34
CA THR A 110 -13.12 -2.33 -9.40
C THR A 110 -12.86 -1.73 -8.01
N LEU A 111 -12.24 -0.55 -7.94
CA LEU A 111 -12.03 0.17 -6.68
C LEU A 111 -13.34 0.56 -6.00
N ILE A 112 -14.33 1.02 -6.80
CA ILE A 112 -15.64 1.41 -6.28
C ILE A 112 -16.37 0.20 -5.71
N GLU A 113 -16.39 -0.93 -6.41
CA GLU A 113 -17.00 -2.17 -5.92
C GLU A 113 -16.32 -2.68 -4.66
N ARG A 114 -14.99 -2.66 -4.62
CA ARG A 114 -14.22 -3.05 -3.43
C ARG A 114 -14.45 -2.12 -2.24
N ALA A 115 -14.70 -0.83 -2.48
CA ALA A 115 -14.96 0.17 -1.44
C ALA A 115 -16.39 0.12 -0.89
N LYS A 116 -17.36 -0.45 -1.65
CA LYS A 116 -18.74 -0.66 -1.18
C LYS A 116 -18.85 -1.85 -0.21
N THR A 117 -17.90 -2.78 -0.29
CA THR A 117 -17.89 -3.97 0.57
C THR A 117 -17.05 -3.72 1.82
N PRO A 118 -17.55 -4.05 3.03
CA PRO A 118 -16.75 -4.01 4.24
C PRO A 118 -15.51 -4.90 4.10
N ILE A 119 -14.39 -4.47 4.66
CA ILE A 119 -13.17 -5.27 4.69
C ILE A 119 -13.47 -6.56 5.47
N ALA A 120 -13.14 -7.71 4.89
CA ALA A 120 -13.32 -9.00 5.54
C ALA A 120 -12.62 -9.05 6.90
N LEU A 121 -13.19 -9.74 7.89
CA LEU A 121 -12.63 -9.83 9.24
C LEU A 121 -11.17 -10.30 9.23
N LEU A 122 -10.84 -11.29 8.39
CA LEU A 122 -9.47 -11.77 8.23
C LEU A 122 -8.52 -10.65 7.82
N ALA A 123 -8.91 -9.82 6.84
CA ALA A 123 -8.11 -8.70 6.39
C ALA A 123 -8.00 -7.60 7.47
N GLN A 124 -9.07 -7.32 8.22
CA GLN A 124 -9.01 -6.41 9.38
C GLN A 124 -8.03 -6.90 10.44
N THR A 125 -8.03 -8.20 10.75
CA THR A 125 -7.05 -8.81 11.65
C THR A 125 -5.63 -8.66 11.11
N ARG A 126 -5.39 -8.93 9.81
CA ARG A 126 -4.05 -8.72 9.20
C ARG A 126 -3.60 -7.27 9.33
N ILE A 127 -4.48 -6.31 9.09
CA ILE A 127 -4.19 -4.87 9.24
C ILE A 127 -3.86 -4.55 10.70
N PHE A 128 -4.62 -5.09 11.66
CA PHE A 128 -4.36 -4.90 13.09
C PHE A 128 -2.97 -5.40 13.48
N PHE A 129 -2.61 -6.64 13.11
CA PHE A 129 -1.30 -7.20 13.41
C PHE A 129 -0.16 -6.40 12.75
N ARG A 130 -0.36 -5.93 11.50
CA ARG A 130 0.63 -5.07 10.82
C ARG A 130 0.82 -3.74 11.54
N LYS A 131 -0.25 -3.11 12.03
CA LYS A 131 -0.15 -1.86 12.81
C LYS A 131 0.49 -2.08 14.18
N PHE A 132 0.21 -3.21 14.82
CA PHE A 132 0.73 -3.52 16.15
C PHE A 132 2.20 -3.92 16.14
N PHE A 133 2.62 -4.77 15.19
CA PHE A 133 3.99 -5.30 15.12
C PHE A 133 4.89 -4.55 14.13
N GLY A 134 4.32 -3.77 13.20
CA GLY A 134 5.07 -3.05 12.17
C GLY A 134 5.97 -3.97 11.34
N ALA A 135 7.18 -3.48 11.03
CA ALA A 135 8.19 -4.23 10.29
C ALA A 135 8.64 -5.53 10.99
N THR A 136 8.43 -5.66 12.31
CA THR A 136 8.83 -6.85 13.06
C THR A 136 7.87 -8.04 12.87
N LEU A 137 6.68 -7.81 12.30
CA LEU A 137 5.67 -8.85 12.09
C LEU A 137 6.24 -10.06 11.32
N VAL A 138 7.09 -9.81 10.32
CA VAL A 138 7.72 -10.86 9.50
C VAL A 138 8.53 -11.86 10.34
N ASN A 139 9.04 -11.42 11.49
CA ASN A 139 9.78 -12.24 12.44
C ASN A 139 8.85 -12.83 13.53
N VAL A 140 7.90 -12.04 14.02
CA VAL A 140 6.98 -12.45 15.08
C VAL A 140 6.00 -13.51 14.60
N VAL A 141 5.50 -13.42 13.36
CA VAL A 141 4.49 -14.34 12.82
C VAL A 141 4.93 -15.81 12.88
N LYS A 142 6.23 -16.06 12.73
CA LYS A 142 6.82 -17.41 12.81
C LYS A 142 6.76 -18.01 14.22
N LYS A 143 6.58 -17.17 15.25
CA LYS A 143 6.47 -17.57 16.65
C LYS A 143 5.01 -17.66 17.11
N LEU A 144 4.05 -17.23 16.29
CA LEU A 144 2.64 -17.31 16.62
C LEU A 144 2.14 -18.74 16.41
N GLU A 145 1.31 -19.23 17.35
CA GLU A 145 0.66 -20.54 17.27
C GLU A 145 -0.56 -20.52 16.33
N ILE A 146 -0.34 -20.06 15.09
CA ILE A 146 -1.36 -20.00 14.03
C ILE A 146 -0.96 -20.92 12.87
N PRO A 147 -1.93 -21.42 12.08
CA PRO A 147 -1.66 -22.20 10.88
C PRO A 147 -0.64 -21.52 9.95
N LYS A 148 0.30 -22.30 9.40
CA LYS A 148 1.33 -21.79 8.47
C LYS A 148 0.75 -21.14 7.22
N THR A 149 -0.47 -21.48 6.85
CA THR A 149 -1.22 -20.85 5.76
C THR A 149 -1.63 -19.40 6.04
N LEU A 150 -1.56 -18.98 7.32
CA LEU A 150 -1.86 -17.63 7.78
C LEU A 150 -0.60 -16.84 8.17
N HIS A 151 0.59 -17.43 8.00
CA HIS A 151 1.87 -16.75 8.23
C HIS A 151 2.11 -15.64 7.20
#